data_AF-A0A2E4F6K2-F1
#
_entry.id   AF-A0A2E4F6K2-F1
#
_cell.length_a   1.000
_cell.length_b   1.000
_cell.length_c   1.000
_cell.angle_alpha   90.00
_cell.angle_beta   90.00
_cell.angle_gamma   90.00
#
_symmetry.space_group_name_H-M   'P 1'
#
loop_
_entity.id
_entity.type
_entity.pdbx_description
1 polymer ?
#
loop_
_entity_poly.entity_id
_entity_poly.type
_entity_poly.pdbx_seq_one_letter_code
_entity_poly.pdbx_strand_id
1 'polypeptide(L)'
;MNWDIFVLMLSGSVRDPIFWIVGAIFGWDIERPLEKSLGIWLIAGLIWGGIRAAIYLNLGENLGVVECGAIMILCVGLMCILAISIRFARVIYHR
;
A
#
# COMPACT_ATOMS: atom_id res chain seq x y z
N MET A 1 -7.61 -0.94 -18.49
CA MET A 1 -8.31 -1.16 -17.21
C MET A 1 -9.56 -0.31 -17.21
N ASN A 2 -10.71 -0.88 -16.86
CA ASN A 2 -11.95 -0.13 -16.79
C ASN A 2 -11.89 0.85 -15.60
N TRP A 3 -12.36 2.08 -15.77
CA TRP A 3 -12.22 3.12 -14.74
C TRP A 3 -12.93 2.74 -13.42
N ASP A 4 -14.08 2.07 -13.54
CA ASP A 4 -14.85 1.59 -12.39
C ASP A 4 -14.08 0.56 -11.55
N ILE A 5 -13.34 -0.35 -12.21
CA ILE A 5 -12.52 -1.36 -11.54
C ILE A 5 -11.36 -0.69 -10.80
N PHE A 6 -10.73 0.31 -11.40
CA PHE A 6 -9.65 1.05 -10.74
C PHE A 6 -10.15 1.81 -9.50
N VAL A 7 -11.30 2.49 -9.60
CA VAL A 7 -11.92 3.20 -8.48
C VAL A 7 -12.30 2.21 -7.36
N LEU A 8 -12.82 1.04 -7.72
CA LEU A 8 -13.13 -0.02 -6.76
C LEU A 8 -11.86 -0.50 -6.02
N MET A 9 -10.79 -0.79 -6.75
CA MET A 9 -9.50 -1.21 -6.18
C MET A 9 -8.93 -0.12 -5.26
N LEU A 10 -8.93 1.14 -5.71
CA LEU A 10 -8.40 2.26 -4.94
C LEU A 10 -9.21 2.53 -3.68
N SER A 11 -10.54 2.60 -3.80
CA SER A 11 -11.44 2.88 -2.68
C SER A 11 -11.41 1.77 -1.64
N GLY A 12 -11.34 0.51 -2.07
CA GLY A 12 -11.11 -0.63 -1.19
C GLY A 12 -9.80 -0.45 -0.43
N SER A 13 -8.70 -0.20 -1.15
CA SER A 13 -7.35 -0.05 -0.60
C SER A 13 -7.24 1.05 0.44
N VAL A 14 -7.81 2.22 0.18
CA VAL A 14 -7.77 3.35 1.12
C VAL A 14 -8.62 3.09 2.37
N ARG A 15 -9.64 2.23 2.30
CA ARG A 15 -10.47 1.88 3.47
C ARG A 15 -9.92 0.72 4.29
N ASP A 16 -8.83 0.12 3.87
CA ASP A 16 -8.26 -1.05 4.54
C ASP A 16 -7.53 -0.65 5.83
N PRO A 17 -7.90 -1.20 7.00
CA PRO A 17 -7.20 -0.90 8.25
C PRO A 17 -5.74 -1.36 8.25
N ILE A 18 -5.39 -2.44 7.53
CA ILE A 18 -4.01 -2.95 7.45
C ILE A 18 -3.10 -1.89 6.82
N PHE A 19 -3.58 -1.22 5.78
CA PHE A 19 -2.85 -0.16 5.10
C PHE A 19 -2.47 0.97 6.06
N TRP A 20 -3.44 1.48 6.82
CA TRP A 20 -3.22 2.58 7.76
C TRP A 20 -2.29 2.19 8.90
N ILE A 21 -2.50 1.01 9.50
CA ILE A 21 -1.68 0.54 10.63
C ILE A 21 -0.23 0.34 10.19
N VAL A 22 -0.03 -0.42 9.12
CA VAL A 22 1.31 -0.78 8.64
C VAL A 22 2.04 0.45 8.09
N GLY A 23 1.34 1.29 7.31
CA GLY A 23 1.89 2.53 6.79
C GLY A 23 2.27 3.53 7.89
N ALA A 24 1.46 3.62 8.96
CA ALA A 24 1.80 4.45 10.11
C ALA A 24 3.01 3.93 10.86
N ILE A 25 3.07 2.64 11.18
CA ILE A 25 4.20 2.05 11.90
C ILE A 25 5.50 2.23 11.12
N PHE A 26 5.52 1.90 9.83
CA PHE A 26 6.74 1.98 9.03
C PHE A 26 7.09 3.38 8.56
N GLY A 27 6.10 4.26 8.40
CA GLY A 27 6.31 5.68 8.14
C GLY A 27 6.84 6.42 9.37
N TRP A 28 6.44 5.99 10.57
CA TRP A 28 6.90 6.60 11.80
C TRP A 28 8.39 6.36 12.03
N ASP A 29 8.97 5.22 11.65
CA ASP A 29 10.40 4.91 11.88
C ASP A 29 11.36 5.85 11.10
N ILE A 30 11.84 6.92 11.76
CA ILE A 30 12.81 7.89 11.21
C ILE A 30 14.26 7.45 11.45
N GLU A 31 14.52 6.68 12.50
CA GLU A 31 15.88 6.32 12.92
C GLU A 31 16.58 5.46 11.86
N ARG A 32 15.79 4.69 11.12
CA ARG A 32 16.28 3.88 10.01
C ARG A 32 16.61 4.73 8.77
N PRO A 33 17.73 4.50 8.07
CA PRO A 33 18.03 5.16 6.79
C PRO A 33 16.90 5.00 5.77
N LEU A 34 16.64 6.06 4.99
CA LEU A 34 15.52 6.10 4.02
C LEU A 34 15.55 4.92 3.04
N GLU A 35 16.73 4.54 2.54
CA GLU A 35 16.90 3.40 1.61
C GLU A 35 16.38 2.08 2.20
N LYS A 36 16.70 1.82 3.48
CA LYS A 36 16.22 0.61 4.17
C LYS A 36 14.72 0.69 4.45
N SER A 37 14.19 1.86 4.76
CA SER A 37 12.74 2.05 4.94
C SER A 37 11.97 1.87 3.64
N LEU A 38 12.49 2.38 2.52
CA LEU A 38 11.91 2.16 1.19
C LEU A 38 11.79 0.66 0.88
N GLY A 39 12.84 -0.12 1.13
CA GLY A 39 12.78 -1.57 0.97
C GLY A 39 11.66 -2.23 1.77
N ILE A 40 11.45 -1.78 3.02
CA ILE A 40 10.35 -2.28 3.86
C ILE A 40 8.99 -1.87 3.30
N TRP A 41 8.83 -0.61 2.87
CA TRP A 41 7.56 -0.12 2.32
C TRP A 41 7.18 -0.86 1.04
N LEU A 42 8.16 -1.16 0.17
CA LEU A 42 7.97 -1.98 -1.02
C LEU A 42 7.51 -3.39 -0.66
N ILE A 43 8.20 -4.07 0.25
CA ILE A 43 7.84 -5.44 0.67
C ILE A 43 6.47 -5.45 1.35
N ALA A 44 6.19 -4.50 2.24
CA ALA A 44 4.92 -4.39 2.93
C ALA A 44 3.76 -4.14 1.95
N GLY A 45 3.96 -3.25 0.98
CA GLY A 45 3.00 -2.99 -0.08
C GLY A 45 2.76 -4.20 -0.99
N LEU A 46 3.80 -4.98 -1.29
CA LEU A 46 3.66 -6.23 -2.04
C LEU A 46 2.88 -7.29 -1.27
N ILE A 47 3.21 -7.51 0.01
CA ILE A 47 2.49 -8.48 0.86
C ILE A 47 1.01 -8.08 0.97
N TRP A 48 0.74 -6.81 1.25
CA TRP A 48 -0.62 -6.30 1.34
C TRP A 48 -1.37 -6.37 0.00
N GLY A 49 -0.71 -6.05 -1.12
CA GLY A 49 -1.26 -6.25 -2.46
C GLY A 49 -1.63 -7.70 -2.73
N GLY A 50 -0.79 -8.65 -2.32
CA GLY A 50 -1.03 -10.08 -2.51
C GLY A 50 -2.23 -10.56 -1.70
N ILE A 51 -2.32 -10.15 -0.43
CA ILE A 51 -3.49 -10.42 0.42
C ILE A 51 -4.76 -9.87 -0.24
N ARG A 52 -4.71 -8.63 -0.76
CA ARG A 52 -5.86 -8.00 -1.39
C ARG A 52 -6.29 -8.70 -2.66
N ALA A 53 -5.35 -9.05 -3.54
CA ALA A 53 -5.64 -9.81 -4.75
C ALA A 53 -6.28 -11.16 -4.41
N ALA A 54 -5.77 -11.86 -3.38
CA ALA A 54 -6.34 -13.12 -2.91
C ALA A 54 -7.78 -12.95 -2.36
N ILE A 55 -8.06 -11.86 -1.63
CA ILE A 55 -9.42 -11.56 -1.15
C ILE A 55 -10.37 -11.37 -2.33
N TYR A 56 -10.00 -10.57 -3.33
CA TYR A 56 -10.86 -10.35 -4.50
C TYR A 56 -11.12 -11.64 -5.28
N LEU A 57 -10.09 -12.46 -5.50
CA LEU A 57 -10.26 -13.78 -6.12
C LEU A 57 -11.20 -14.69 -5.30
N ASN A 58 -11.10 -14.68 -3.97
CA ASN A 58 -11.97 -15.47 -3.10
C ASN A 58 -13.42 -14.95 -3.05
N LEU A 59 -13.64 -13.65 -3.31
CA LEU A 59 -14.97 -13.05 -3.44
C LEU A 59 -15.63 -13.34 -4.80
N GLY A 60 -14.95 -14.07 -5.70
CA GLY A 60 -15.48 -14.45 -7.00
C GLY A 60 -15.21 -13.44 -8.11
N GLU A 61 -14.36 -12.44 -7.88
CA GLU A 61 -13.93 -11.52 -8.93
C GLU A 61 -12.99 -12.23 -9.92
N ASN A 62 -13.29 -12.13 -11.21
CA ASN A 62 -12.43 -12.64 -12.27
C ASN A 62 -11.27 -11.66 -12.52
N LEU A 63 -10.30 -11.65 -11.63
CA LEU A 63 -9.05 -10.91 -11.81
C LEU A 63 -8.12 -11.69 -12.75
N GLY A 64 -7.85 -11.13 -13.92
CA GLY A 64 -6.77 -11.61 -14.78
C GLY A 64 -5.40 -11.25 -14.22
N VAL A 65 -4.35 -11.76 -14.87
CA VAL A 65 -2.94 -11.50 -14.47
C VAL A 65 -2.63 -10.00 -14.47
N VAL A 66 -3.22 -9.25 -15.42
CA VAL A 66 -3.02 -7.80 -15.55
C VAL A 66 -3.64 -7.06 -14.37
N GLU A 67 -4.86 -7.42 -13.97
CA GLU A 67 -5.59 -6.81 -12.87
C GLU A 67 -4.92 -7.14 -11.53
N CYS A 68 -4.45 -8.38 -11.35
CA CYS A 68 -3.63 -8.76 -10.21
C CYS A 68 -2.35 -7.91 -10.14
N GLY A 69 -1.62 -7.78 -11.25
CA GLY A 69 -0.44 -6.91 -11.33
C GLY A 69 -0.76 -5.44 -11.00
N ALA A 70 -1.89 -4.93 -11.48
CA ALA A 70 -2.33 -3.58 -11.21
C ALA A 70 -2.63 -3.35 -9.72
N ILE A 71 -3.29 -4.29 -9.04
CA ILE A 71 -3.53 -4.23 -7.58
C ILE A 71 -2.21 -4.21 -6.83
N MET A 72 -1.24 -5.05 -7.21
CA MET A 72 0.06 -5.09 -6.56
C MET A 72 0.78 -3.74 -6.65
N ILE A 73 0.83 -3.17 -7.86
CA ILE A 73 1.47 -1.87 -8.10
C ILE A 73 0.75 -0.76 -7.32
N LEU A 74 -0.59 -0.77 -7.33
CA LEU A 74 -1.40 0.19 -6.59
C LEU A 74 -1.14 0.12 -5.09
N CYS A 75 -1.11 -1.08 -4.51
CA CYS A 75 -0.87 -1.27 -3.09
C CYS A 75 0.54 -0.86 -2.67
N VAL A 76 1.56 -1.16 -3.49
CA VAL A 76 2.94 -0.69 -3.27
C VAL A 76 3.01 0.83 -3.33
N GLY A 77 2.43 1.44 -4.37
CA GLY A 77 2.40 2.89 -4.53
C GLY A 77 1.75 3.58 -3.34
N LEU A 78 0.57 3.12 -2.93
CA LEU A 78 -0.14 3.65 -1.76
C LEU A 78 0.68 3.51 -0.48
N MET A 79 1.30 2.34 -0.24
CA MET A 79 2.13 2.11 0.95
C MET A 79 3.30 3.09 1.02
N CYS A 80 4.02 3.27 -0.08
CA CYS A 80 5.11 4.23 -0.16
C CYS A 80 4.63 5.67 0.05
N ILE A 81 3.52 6.07 -0.57
CA ILE A 81 2.94 7.43 -0.42
C ILE A 81 2.52 7.70 1.03
N LEU A 82 1.87 6.74 1.68
CA LEU A 82 1.45 6.92 3.06
C LEU A 82 2.65 6.98 4.01
N ALA A 83 3.56 6.01 3.89
CA ALA A 83 4.71 5.92 4.76
C ALA A 83 5.64 7.15 4.63
N ILE A 84 5.88 7.64 3.41
CA ILE A 84 6.69 8.85 3.20
C ILE A 84 6.01 10.09 3.76
N SER A 85 4.68 10.19 3.63
CA SER A 85 3.90 11.31 4.16
C SER A 85 3.97 11.37 5.69
N ILE A 86 3.82 10.21 6.34
CA ILE A 86 3.92 10.10 7.81
C ILE A 86 5.34 10.39 8.28
N ARG A 87 6.35 9.87 7.57
CA ARG A 87 7.74 10.14 7.89
C ARG A 87 8.06 11.63 7.80
N PHE A 88 7.61 12.29 6.73
CA PHE A 88 7.79 13.72 6.53
C PHE A 88 7.10 14.54 7.63
N ALA A 89 5.86 14.18 7.98
CA ALA A 89 5.13 14.81 9.09
C ALA A 89 5.89 14.67 10.43
N ARG A 90 6.43 13.49 10.72
CA ARG A 90 7.22 13.26 11.95
C ARG A 90 8.55 14.05 11.93
N VAL A 91 9.21 14.20 10.78
CA VAL A 91 10.42 15.03 10.64
C VAL A 91 10.13 16.50 10.94
N ILE A 92 8.98 17.02 10.49
CA ILE A 92 8.56 18.39 10.79
C ILE A 92 8.26 18.55 12.28
N TYR A 93 7.57 17.59 12.91
CA TYR A 93 7.14 17.70 14.30
C TYR A 93 8.30 17.61 15.32
N HIS A 94 9.40 16.94 14.96
CA HIS A 94 10.59 16.81 15.81
C HIS A 94 11.67 17.88 15.56
N ARG A 95 11.46 18.78 14.60
CA ARG A 95 12.29 19.99 14.40
C ARG A 95 11.71 21.17 15.14
#